data_AF-A0A1C3XN35-F1
#
_entry.id   AF-A0A1C3XN35-F1
#
_cell.length_a   1.000
_cell.length_b   1.000
_cell.length_c   1.000
_cell.angle_alpha   90.00
_cell.angle_beta   90.00
_cell.angle_gamma   90.00
#
_symmetry.space_group_name_H-M   'P 1'
#
loop_
_entity.id
_entity.type
_entity.pdbx_description
1 polymer ?
#
loop_
_entity_poly.entity_id
_entity_poly.type
_entity_poly.pdbx_seq_one_letter_code
_entity_poly.pdbx_strand_id
1 'polypeptide(L)' 'GPGWIHRNEGQWAPENLMRWMHRLGVLPSPDRPQTNFMIDGRSYTAQLGPSRKQSKIYVRPKE' A
#
# COMPACT_ATOMS: atom_id res chain seq x y z
N GLY A 1 3.91 18.54 4.19
CA GLY A 1 4.36 17.13 4.15
C GLY A 1 3.62 16.40 3.04
N PRO A 2 4.19 15.38 2.39
CA PRO A 2 3.62 14.80 1.18
C PRO A 2 2.33 14.04 1.50
N GLY A 3 1.19 14.72 1.39
CA GLY A 3 -0.14 14.27 0.92
C GLY A 3 -0.79 12.98 1.46
N TRP A 4 -0.15 12.24 2.35
CA TRP A 4 -0.64 10.94 2.81
C TRP A 4 -1.39 11.10 4.13
N ILE A 5 -2.69 10.84 4.12
CA ILE A 5 -3.55 10.93 5.30
C ILE A 5 -3.63 9.54 5.93
N HIS A 6 -3.22 9.40 7.18
CA HIS A 6 -3.17 8.11 7.88
C HIS A 6 -4.58 7.74 8.37
N ARG A 7 -5.42 7.12 7.52
CA ARG A 7 -6.75 6.61 7.93
C ARG A 7 -6.68 5.18 8.46
N ASN A 8 -7.38 4.92 9.56
CA ASN A 8 -7.43 3.59 10.20
C ASN A 8 -8.26 2.56 9.43
N GLU A 9 -9.11 2.97 8.48
CA GLU A 9 -10.11 2.10 7.84
C GLU A 9 -9.65 1.46 6.52
N GLY A 10 -8.37 1.52 6.18
CA GLY A 10 -7.86 1.06 4.90
C GLY A 10 -8.24 2.02 3.77
N GLN A 11 -7.25 2.50 3.02
CA GLN A 11 -7.49 3.43 1.93
C GLN A 11 -6.81 2.99 0.65
N TRP A 12 -7.33 3.46 -0.48
CA TRP A 12 -6.67 3.32 -1.76
C TRP A 12 -5.32 4.04 -1.72
N ALA A 13 -4.26 3.35 -2.15
CA ALA A 13 -2.96 3.98 -2.30
C ALA A 13 -3.04 5.08 -3.38
N PRO A 14 -2.62 6.32 -3.11
CA PRO A 14 -2.50 7.34 -4.14
C PRO A 14 -1.45 6.92 -5.17
N GLU A 15 -1.59 7.39 -6.41
CA GLU A 15 -0.75 6.97 -7.54
C GLU A 15 0.75 7.16 -7.27
N ASN A 16 1.13 8.28 -6.65
CA ASN A 16 2.51 8.53 -6.26
C ASN A 16 3.04 7.48 -5.29
N LEU A 17 2.25 7.06 -4.30
CA LEU A 17 2.65 5.98 -3.40
C LEU A 17 2.78 4.66 -4.17
N MET A 18 1.83 4.32 -5.03
CA MET A 18 1.89 3.09 -5.84
C MET A 18 3.17 3.07 -6.71
N ARG A 19 3.55 4.21 -7.30
CA ARG A 19 4.78 4.35 -8.09
C ARG A 19 6.04 4.18 -7.22
N TRP A 20 6.04 4.74 -6.01
CA TRP A 20 7.14 4.51 -5.05
C TRP A 20 7.23 3.05 -4.61
N MET A 21 6.09 2.42 -4.29
CA MET A 21 6.04 1.01 -3.92
C MET A 21 6.51 0.10 -5.05
N HIS A 22 6.19 0.43 -6.30
CA HIS A 22 6.69 -0.28 -7.48
C HIS A 22 8.21 -0.19 -7.56
N ARG A 23 8.78 1.01 -7.42
CA ARG A 23 10.23 1.24 -7.45
C ARG A 23 10.96 0.52 -6.31
N LEU A 24 10.33 0.44 -5.14
CA LEU A 24 10.88 -0.25 -3.97
C LEU A 24 10.64 -1.77 -3.99
N GLY A 25 9.92 -2.31 -4.98
CA GLY A 25 9.60 -3.73 -5.06
C GLY A 25 8.66 -4.23 -3.95
N VAL A 26 7.95 -3.33 -3.28
CA VAL A 26 7.04 -3.64 -2.17
C VAL A 26 5.57 -3.68 -2.61
N LEU A 27 5.32 -3.82 -3.91
CA LEU A 27 3.97 -3.99 -4.44
C LEU A 27 3.44 -5.41 -4.16
N PRO A 28 2.20 -5.54 -3.63
CA PRO A 28 1.56 -6.83 -3.56
C PRO A 28 1.26 -7.35 -4.97
N SER A 29 1.46 -8.64 -5.17
CA SER A 29 1.31 -9.37 -6.43
C SER A 29 0.46 -10.61 -6.21
N PRO A 30 -0.05 -11.29 -7.25
CA PRO A 30 -0.86 -12.50 -7.06
C PRO A 30 -0.14 -13.57 -6.22
N ASP A 31 1.17 -13.73 -6.42
CA ASP A 31 2.04 -14.63 -5.64
C ASP A 31 2.39 -14.11 -4.24
N ARG A 32 2.24 -12.80 -4.01
CA ARG A 32 2.50 -12.11 -2.73
C ARG A 32 1.36 -11.13 -2.45
N PRO A 33 0.19 -11.62 -2.06
CA PRO A 33 -1.05 -10.83 -2.03
C PRO A 33 -1.00 -9.68 -1.02
N GLN A 34 -0.03 -9.71 -0.09
CA GLN A 34 0.19 -8.70 0.93
C GLN A 34 1.68 -8.36 1.04
N THR A 35 1.99 -7.10 1.34
CA THR A 35 3.34 -6.62 1.62
C THR A 35 3.32 -5.67 2.80
N ASN A 36 4.39 -5.65 3.59
CA ASN A 36 4.53 -4.75 4.72
C ASN A 36 5.62 -3.72 4.42
N PHE A 37 5.36 -2.46 4.75
CA PHE A 37 6.29 -1.36 4.53
C PHE A 37 6.04 -0.25 5.56
N MET A 38 7.03 0.62 5.75
CA MET A 38 6.94 1.72 6.70
C MET A 38 6.73 3.04 5.97
N ILE A 39 5.75 3.82 6.41
CA ILE A 39 5.54 5.21 6.00
C ILE A 39 5.68 6.06 7.26
N ASP A 40 6.68 6.94 7.29
CA ASP A 40 6.90 7.88 8.40
C ASP A 40 6.97 7.22 9.79
N GLY A 41 7.74 6.13 9.89
CA GLY A 41 7.90 5.35 11.12
C GLY A 41 6.69 4.48 11.51
N ARG A 42 5.58 4.54 10.77
CA ARG A 42 4.40 3.71 10.98
C ARG A 42 4.39 2.52 10.02
N SER A 43 4.16 1.33 10.56
CA SER A 43 4.04 0.12 9.74
C SER A 43 2.69 0.05 9.06
N TYR A 44 2.71 -0.25 7.77
CA TYR A 44 1.54 -0.42 6.92
C TYR A 44 1.57 -1.77 6.22
N THR A 45 0.39 -2.29 5.95
CA THR A 45 0.18 -3.49 5.14
C THR A 45 -0.54 -3.06 3.87
N ALA A 46 0.10 -3.28 2.72
CA ALA A 46 -0.54 -3.17 1.41
C ALA A 46 -1.08 -4.52 0.97
N GLN A 47 -2.24 -4.51 0.32
CA GLN A 47 -2.90 -5.70 -0.19
C GLN A 47 -3.49 -5.43 -1.56
N LEU A 48 -3.53 -6.47 -2.39
CA LEU A 48 -4.28 -6.40 -3.63
C LEU A 48 -5.77 -6.21 -3.33
N GLY A 49 -6.39 -5.29 -4.06
CA GLY A 49 -7.83 -5.10 -4.05
C GLY A 49 -8.58 -6.27 -4.68
N PRO A 50 -9.93 -6.25 -4.64
CA PRO A 50 -10.76 -7.36 -5.09
C PRO A 50 -10.54 -7.70 -6.57
N SER A 51 -10.06 -6.75 -7.38
CA SER A 51 -9.69 -6.98 -8.78
C SER A 51 -8.38 -7.76 -8.99
N ARG A 52 -7.60 -8.00 -7.93
CA ARG A 52 -6.23 -8.58 -7.97
C ARG A 52 -5.24 -7.86 -8.89
N LYS A 53 -5.58 -6.63 -9.32
CA LYS A 53 -4.71 -5.80 -10.14
C LYS A 53 -3.84 -4.92 -9.26
N GLN A 54 -2.55 -4.79 -9.60
CA GLN A 54 -1.63 -3.86 -8.94
C GLN A 54 -2.05 -2.39 -9.08
N SER A 55 -2.95 -2.06 -10.00
CA SER A 55 -3.57 -0.72 -10.09
C SER A 55 -4.62 -0.43 -9.02
N LYS A 56 -4.93 -1.42 -8.16
CA LYS A 56 -5.94 -1.35 -7.12
C LYS A 56 -5.36 -1.93 -5.83
N ILE A 57 -4.63 -1.10 -5.08
CA ILE A 57 -3.98 -1.49 -3.83
C ILE A 57 -4.62 -0.78 -2.64
N TYR A 58 -4.90 -1.56 -1.61
CA TYR A 58 -5.37 -1.07 -0.31
C TYR A 58 -4.23 -1.06 0.66
N VAL A 59 -4.14 -0.01 1.46
CA VAL A 59 -3.14 0.14 2.51
C VAL A 59 -3.86 0.35 3.83
N ARG A 60 -3.53 -0.48 4.83
CA ARG A 60 -4.04 -0.35 6.20
C ARG A 60 -2.88 -0.31 7.21
N PRO A 61 -3.03 0.37 8.36
CA PRO A 61 -2.06 0.29 9.44
C PRO A 61 -1.83 -1.18 9.82
N LYS A 62 -0.58 -1.51 10.16
CA LYS A 62 -0.28 -2.78 10.81
C LYS A 62 -0.58 -2.62 12.29
N GLU A 63 -1.52 -3.42 12.82
CA GLU A 63 -1.78 -3.53 14.27
C GLU A 63 -0.53 -3.98 15.03
#